data_AF-A0A7C6TKP0-F1
#
_entry.id   AF-A0A7C6TKP0-F1
#
_cell.length_a   1.000
_cell.length_b   1.000
_cell.length_c   1.000
_cell.angle_alpha   90.00
_cell.angle_beta   90.00
_cell.angle_gamma   90.00
#
_symmetry.space_group_name_H-M   'P 1'
#
loop_
_entity.id
_entity.type
_entity.pdbx_description
1 polymer ?
#
loop_
_entity_poly.entity_id
_entity_poly.type
_entity_poly.pdbx_seq_one_letter_code
_entity_poly.pdbx_strand_id
1 'polypeptide(L)'
;ILPPVQAAIGWLVGRTAVSRLAASTIARHPTRNARTVIGLVIGITLIVMFATAMTTFRDQLLRYARSLGDEGWGGLEDALATVIDKSMLFAFTLILFSVIIAVIGVANTLMLSVRQRTQEIGLLMALGQTPKRVRRMITAEGLQLSLTACLVAVPLGIGFGWVGALTLLSPLLGLFAPSVPWVVVIAVVAGTLLAVFVASREPARAATSISPVEALEAV
;
A
#
# COMPACT_ATOMS: atom_id res chain seq x y z
N ILE A 1 -13.53 -1.40 16.79
CA ILE A 1 -12.44 -0.40 16.90
C ILE A 1 -12.34 0.51 15.65
N LEU A 2 -13.24 0.44 14.65
CA LEU A 2 -13.11 1.18 13.38
C LEU A 2 -14.39 1.91 12.88
N PRO A 3 -14.94 2.92 13.60
CA PRO A 3 -15.78 3.95 12.96
C PRO A 3 -15.08 5.26 12.54
N PRO A 4 -14.25 5.91 13.39
CA PRO A 4 -13.79 7.28 13.09
C PRO A 4 -12.68 7.34 12.04
N VAL A 5 -11.82 6.32 11.98
CA VAL A 5 -10.75 6.23 10.97
C VAL A 5 -11.33 6.09 9.56
N GLN A 6 -12.43 5.33 9.40
CA GLN A 6 -13.12 5.21 8.11
C GLN A 6 -13.80 6.51 7.69
N ALA A 7 -14.36 7.27 8.63
CA ALA A 7 -14.97 8.57 8.36
C ALA A 7 -13.94 9.64 7.93
N ALA A 8 -12.77 9.67 8.57
CA ALA A 8 -11.68 10.59 8.22
C ALA A 8 -11.10 10.30 6.81
N ILE A 9 -11.01 9.02 6.45
CA ILE A 9 -10.55 8.58 5.12
C ILE A 9 -11.58 8.93 4.03
N GLY A 10 -12.88 8.80 4.33
CA GLY A 10 -13.97 9.18 3.42
C GLY A 10 -13.97 10.68 3.09
N TRP A 11 -13.54 11.52 4.03
CA TRP A 11 -13.44 12.98 3.85
C TRP A 11 -12.26 13.40 2.96
N LEU A 12 -11.11 12.73 3.07
CA LEU A 12 -9.90 13.05 2.28
C LEU A 12 -9.94 12.55 0.83
N VAL A 13 -10.69 11.48 0.53
CA VAL A 13 -10.75 10.85 -0.82
C VAL A 13 -11.91 11.42 -1.68
N GLY A 14 -12.81 12.22 -1.10
CA GLY A 14 -14.08 12.62 -1.70
C GLY A 14 -14.09 13.96 -2.43
N ARG A 15 -13.51 14.08 -3.64
CA ARG A 15 -13.80 15.23 -4.53
C ARG A 15 -14.52 14.88 -5.84
N THR A 16 -14.60 13.62 -6.25
CA THR A 16 -15.29 13.22 -7.50
C THR A 16 -16.47 12.29 -7.25
N ALA A 17 -17.50 12.35 -8.12
CA ALA A 17 -18.69 11.50 -8.01
C ALA A 17 -18.36 9.99 -8.02
N VAL A 18 -17.29 9.62 -8.74
CA VAL A 18 -16.78 8.25 -8.83
C VAL A 18 -16.11 7.78 -7.53
N SER A 19 -15.49 8.69 -6.75
CA SER A 19 -14.88 8.34 -5.46
C SER A 19 -15.91 8.15 -4.35
N ARG A 20 -16.99 8.94 -4.37
CA ARG A 20 -18.12 8.77 -3.42
C ARG A 20 -18.89 7.46 -3.65
N LEU A 21 -19.16 7.10 -4.90
CA LEU A 21 -19.84 5.84 -5.23
C LEU A 21 -19.03 4.62 -4.76
N ALA A 22 -17.73 4.60 -5.01
CA ALA A 22 -16.90 3.47 -4.59
C ALA A 22 -16.67 3.39 -3.07
N ALA A 23 -16.53 4.53 -2.39
CA ALA A 23 -16.51 4.55 -0.92
C ALA A 23 -17.79 3.94 -0.33
N SER A 24 -18.94 4.20 -0.97
CA SER A 24 -20.22 3.61 -0.56
C SER A 24 -20.31 2.11 -0.84
N THR A 25 -19.66 1.60 -1.88
CA THR A 25 -19.57 0.16 -2.19
C THR A 25 -18.71 -0.60 -1.17
N ILE A 26 -17.60 -0.01 -0.72
CA ILE A 26 -16.73 -0.60 0.31
C ILE A 26 -17.48 -0.72 1.65
N ALA A 27 -18.32 0.28 1.97
CA ALA A 27 -19.15 0.27 3.17
C ALA A 27 -20.25 -0.81 3.16
N ARG A 28 -20.75 -1.20 1.97
CA ARG A 28 -21.81 -2.21 1.83
C ARG A 28 -21.31 -3.67 1.93
N HIS A 29 -20.05 -3.94 1.59
CA HIS A 29 -19.46 -5.29 1.65
C HIS A 29 -18.06 -5.34 2.30
N PRO A 30 -17.95 -5.06 3.60
CA PRO A 30 -16.67 -4.82 4.28
C PRO A 30 -15.77 -6.06 4.37
N THR A 31 -16.31 -7.25 4.61
CA THR A 31 -15.51 -8.46 4.87
C THR A 31 -14.70 -8.94 3.66
N ARG A 32 -15.19 -8.66 2.45
CA ARG A 32 -14.59 -9.14 1.21
C ARG A 32 -13.45 -8.25 0.74
N ASN A 33 -13.64 -6.94 0.83
CA ASN A 33 -12.63 -5.95 0.46
C ASN A 33 -11.59 -5.75 1.59
N ALA A 34 -11.95 -6.08 2.83
CA ALA A 34 -11.04 -5.99 3.97
C ALA A 34 -9.80 -6.86 3.79
N ARG A 35 -9.91 -8.10 3.29
CA ARG A 35 -8.73 -9.00 3.16
C ARG A 35 -7.64 -8.40 2.26
N THR A 36 -8.03 -7.83 1.12
CA THR A 36 -7.10 -7.20 0.18
C THR A 36 -6.47 -5.94 0.76
N VAL A 37 -7.30 -5.10 1.39
CA VAL A 37 -6.83 -3.86 2.03
C VAL A 37 -5.90 -4.18 3.20
N ILE A 38 -6.22 -5.18 4.03
CA ILE A 38 -5.38 -5.62 5.15
C ILE A 38 -4.02 -6.11 4.64
N GLY A 39 -3.98 -6.97 3.62
CA GLY A 39 -2.72 -7.45 3.06
C GLY A 39 -1.85 -6.30 2.54
N LEU A 40 -2.47 -5.34 1.85
CA LEU A 40 -1.76 -4.18 1.33
C LEU A 40 -1.30 -3.21 2.45
N VAL A 41 -2.15 -3.00 3.47
CA VAL A 41 -1.80 -2.19 4.63
C VAL A 41 -0.62 -2.80 5.37
N ILE A 42 -0.66 -4.12 5.64
CA ILE A 42 0.44 -4.82 6.32
C ILE A 42 1.73 -4.68 5.51
N GLY A 43 1.69 -4.96 4.21
CA GLY A 43 2.86 -4.86 3.34
C GLY A 43 3.47 -3.46 3.36
N ILE A 44 2.68 -2.43 3.02
CA ILE A 44 3.17 -1.03 2.98
C ILE A 44 3.64 -0.58 4.37
N THR A 45 2.93 -0.94 5.44
CA THR A 45 3.29 -0.58 6.81
C THR A 45 4.65 -1.16 7.17
N LEU A 46 4.88 -2.45 6.93
CA LEU A 46 6.16 -3.11 7.25
C LEU A 46 7.32 -2.46 6.51
N ILE A 47 7.11 -2.15 5.24
CA ILE A 47 8.12 -1.52 4.39
C ILE A 47 8.48 -0.12 4.92
N VAL A 48 7.47 0.73 5.12
CA VAL A 48 7.67 2.11 5.59
C VAL A 48 8.22 2.12 7.02
N MET A 49 7.78 1.19 7.86
CA MET A 49 8.30 0.98 9.22
C MET A 49 9.78 0.67 9.22
N PHE A 50 10.21 -0.36 8.47
CA PHE A 50 11.61 -0.75 8.46
C PHE A 50 12.49 0.34 7.83
N ALA A 51 12.03 0.96 6.74
CA ALA A 51 12.73 2.06 6.11
C ALA A 51 12.86 3.27 7.06
N THR A 52 11.80 3.64 7.77
CA THR A 52 11.81 4.77 8.73
C THR A 52 12.71 4.46 9.92
N ALA A 53 12.63 3.25 10.47
CA ALA A 53 13.50 2.82 11.56
C ALA A 53 14.97 2.88 11.14
N MET A 54 15.32 2.32 9.97
CA MET A 54 16.71 2.27 9.49
C MET A 54 17.26 3.64 9.13
N THR A 55 16.47 4.49 8.45
CA THR A 55 16.90 5.86 8.12
C THR A 55 17.04 6.73 9.35
N THR A 56 16.12 6.59 10.32
CA THR A 56 16.25 7.29 11.60
C THR A 56 17.47 6.79 12.37
N PHE A 57 17.68 5.48 12.47
CA PHE A 57 18.87 4.89 13.09
C PHE A 57 20.17 5.41 12.48
N ARG A 58 20.26 5.39 11.15
CA ARG A 58 21.41 5.91 10.38
C ARG A 58 21.65 7.38 10.69
N ASP A 59 20.62 8.22 10.55
CA ASP A 59 20.76 9.66 10.71
C ASP A 59 21.17 10.02 12.14
N GLN A 60 20.70 9.27 13.14
CA GLN A 60 21.11 9.46 14.53
C GLN A 60 22.54 8.98 14.80
N LEU A 61 22.95 7.82 14.29
CA LEU A 61 24.33 7.36 14.42
C LEU A 61 25.32 8.31 13.75
N LEU A 62 25.00 8.81 12.55
CA LEU A 62 25.86 9.77 11.86
C LEU A 62 25.94 11.10 12.61
N ARG A 63 24.85 11.56 13.23
CA ARG A 63 24.88 12.75 14.09
C ARG A 63 25.74 12.54 15.34
N TYR A 64 25.63 11.36 15.95
CA TYR A 64 26.44 11.00 17.11
C TYR A 64 27.93 10.87 16.74
N ALA A 65 28.26 10.22 15.62
CA ALA A 65 29.62 10.09 15.11
C ALA A 65 30.25 11.47 14.83
N ARG A 66 29.53 12.38 14.15
CA ARG A 66 30.01 13.75 13.91
C ARG A 66 30.23 14.56 15.19
N SER A 67 29.56 14.21 16.28
CA SER A 67 29.75 14.91 17.57
C SER A 67 31.04 14.53 18.30
N LEU A 68 31.68 13.42 17.92
CA LEU A 68 32.89 12.89 18.57
C LEU A 68 34.21 13.44 17.99
N GLY A 69 34.17 14.24 16.92
CA GLY A 69 35.36 14.89 16.33
C GLY A 69 36.16 14.03 15.34
N ASP A 70 37.04 14.69 14.58
CA ASP A 70 37.69 14.20 13.35
C ASP A 70 38.97 13.36 13.58
N GLU A 71 39.24 12.95 14.83
CA GLU A 71 40.42 12.15 15.16
C GLU A 71 40.11 10.65 15.07
N GLY A 72 40.28 10.08 13.86
CA GLY A 72 40.56 8.64 13.68
C GLY A 72 39.44 7.72 13.20
N TRP A 73 38.30 8.23 12.71
CA TRP A 73 37.10 7.41 12.44
C TRP A 73 36.75 7.15 10.97
N GLY A 74 37.53 7.63 9.99
CA GLY A 74 37.18 7.50 8.55
C GLY A 74 36.94 6.06 8.09
N GLY A 75 37.65 5.07 8.65
CA GLY A 75 37.41 3.65 8.36
C GLY A 75 36.15 3.06 9.02
N LEU A 76 35.72 3.58 10.18
CA LEU A 76 34.47 3.17 10.82
C LEU A 76 33.27 3.77 10.09
N GLU A 77 33.38 5.03 9.64
CA GLU A 77 32.31 5.67 8.85
C GLU A 77 32.00 4.88 7.57
N ASP A 78 33.04 4.50 6.81
CA ASP A 78 32.86 3.68 5.60
C ASP A 78 32.33 2.27 5.91
N ALA A 79 32.78 1.66 7.01
CA ALA A 79 32.28 0.36 7.44
C ALA A 79 30.80 0.42 7.88
N LEU A 80 30.42 1.44 8.66
CA LEU A 80 29.04 1.67 9.08
C LEU A 80 28.16 2.02 7.88
N ALA A 81 28.61 2.90 6.99
CA ALA A 81 27.91 3.24 5.76
C ALA A 81 27.66 1.99 4.90
N THR A 82 28.67 1.13 4.74
CA THR A 82 28.55 -0.12 3.98
C THR A 82 27.58 -1.11 4.62
N VAL A 83 27.62 -1.29 5.95
CA VAL A 83 26.68 -2.16 6.67
C VAL A 83 25.26 -1.62 6.57
N ILE A 84 25.09 -0.31 6.69
CA ILE A 84 23.80 0.37 6.58
C ILE A 84 23.24 0.24 5.16
N ASP A 85 24.03 0.49 4.12
CA ASP A 85 23.60 0.34 2.72
C ASP A 85 23.21 -1.10 2.42
N LYS A 86 23.98 -2.09 2.89
CA LYS A 86 23.65 -3.51 2.74
C LYS A 86 22.36 -3.89 3.48
N SER A 87 22.12 -3.34 4.68
CA SER A 87 20.88 -3.58 5.42
C SER A 87 19.67 -2.91 4.77
N MET A 88 19.83 -1.74 4.15
CA MET A 88 18.78 -1.10 3.33
C MET A 88 18.51 -1.92 2.07
N LEU A 89 19.54 -2.47 1.42
CA LEU A 89 19.38 -3.36 0.27
C LEU A 89 18.65 -4.66 0.64
N PHE A 90 18.93 -5.22 1.81
CA PHE A 90 18.17 -6.34 2.35
C PHE A 90 16.70 -5.98 2.59
N ALA A 91 16.43 -4.80 3.15
CA ALA A 91 15.06 -4.28 3.27
C ALA A 91 14.37 -4.18 1.91
N PHE A 92 15.04 -3.66 0.88
CA PHE A 92 14.52 -3.60 -0.50
C PHE A 92 14.18 -4.98 -1.07
N THR A 93 14.94 -6.02 -0.70
CA THR A 93 14.60 -7.40 -1.08
C THR A 93 13.31 -7.87 -0.39
N LEU A 94 13.14 -7.61 0.91
CA LEU A 94 11.90 -7.94 1.62
C LEU A 94 10.70 -7.15 1.10
N ILE A 95 10.91 -5.88 0.70
CA ILE A 95 9.93 -5.04 0.00
C ILE A 95 9.42 -5.74 -1.25
N LEU A 96 10.34 -6.25 -2.09
CA LEU A 96 10.00 -6.93 -3.33
C LEU A 96 9.09 -8.14 -3.07
N PHE A 97 9.43 -9.00 -2.10
CA PHE A 97 8.60 -10.15 -1.74
C PHE A 97 7.22 -9.74 -1.21
N SER A 98 7.16 -8.70 -0.38
CA SER A 98 5.90 -8.18 0.15
C SER A 98 4.97 -7.68 -0.96
N VAL A 99 5.52 -6.93 -1.93
CA VAL A 99 4.76 -6.44 -3.09
C VAL A 99 4.22 -7.60 -3.93
N ILE A 100 5.04 -8.63 -4.19
CA ILE A 100 4.61 -9.82 -4.94
C ILE A 100 3.42 -10.49 -4.26
N ILE A 101 3.51 -10.74 -2.95
CA ILE A 101 2.44 -11.38 -2.17
C ILE A 101 1.16 -10.51 -2.20
N ALA A 102 1.30 -9.19 -2.06
CA ALA A 102 0.18 -8.26 -2.11
C ALA A 102 -0.52 -8.26 -3.48
N VAL A 103 0.24 -8.25 -4.58
CA VAL A 103 -0.30 -8.29 -5.95
C VAL A 103 -1.09 -9.57 -6.19
N ILE A 104 -0.55 -10.72 -5.78
CA ILE A 104 -1.23 -12.02 -5.89
C ILE A 104 -2.53 -12.00 -5.08
N GLY A 105 -2.50 -11.47 -3.85
CA GLY A 105 -3.69 -11.35 -3.00
C GLY A 105 -4.78 -10.45 -3.60
N VAL A 106 -4.39 -9.33 -4.21
CA VAL A 106 -5.30 -8.41 -4.92
C VAL A 106 -5.92 -9.11 -6.13
N ALA A 107 -5.10 -9.72 -7.00
CA ALA A 107 -5.57 -10.40 -8.20
C ALA A 107 -6.57 -11.51 -7.86
N ASN A 108 -6.24 -12.37 -6.88
CA ASN A 108 -7.11 -13.45 -6.45
C ASN A 108 -8.44 -12.93 -5.89
N THR A 109 -8.41 -11.84 -5.11
CA THR A 109 -9.64 -11.26 -4.56
C THR A 109 -10.52 -10.61 -5.63
N LEU A 110 -9.91 -9.89 -6.57
CA LEU A 110 -10.66 -9.28 -7.69
C LEU A 110 -11.27 -10.35 -8.59
N MET A 111 -10.57 -11.46 -8.84
CA MET A 111 -11.09 -12.56 -9.65
C MET A 111 -12.27 -13.26 -8.97
N LEU A 112 -12.18 -13.47 -7.65
CA LEU A 112 -13.33 -13.85 -6.84
C LEU A 112 -14.46 -12.83 -6.99
N SER A 113 -14.15 -11.53 -6.90
CA SER A 113 -15.14 -10.43 -6.99
C SER A 113 -15.93 -10.46 -8.27
N VAL A 114 -15.23 -10.61 -9.40
CA VAL A 114 -15.83 -10.74 -10.73
C VAL A 114 -16.75 -11.96 -10.79
N ARG A 115 -16.31 -13.13 -10.31
CA ARG A 115 -17.12 -14.36 -10.33
C ARG A 115 -18.42 -14.25 -9.53
N GLN A 116 -18.44 -13.48 -8.44
CA GLN A 116 -19.65 -13.28 -7.63
C GLN A 116 -20.55 -12.14 -8.16
N ARG A 117 -20.03 -11.26 -9.03
CA ARG A 117 -20.76 -10.11 -9.60
C ARG A 117 -21.06 -10.27 -11.10
N THR A 118 -20.87 -11.46 -11.65
CA THR A 118 -21.05 -11.74 -13.08
C THR A 118 -22.43 -11.29 -13.58
N GLN A 119 -23.48 -11.55 -12.80
CA GLN A 119 -24.86 -11.14 -13.10
C GLN A 119 -25.05 -9.61 -13.05
N GLU A 120 -24.52 -8.94 -12.02
CA GLU A 120 -24.61 -7.48 -11.90
C GLU A 120 -23.91 -6.78 -13.08
N ILE A 121 -22.75 -7.31 -13.49
CA ILE A 121 -21.97 -6.81 -14.62
C ILE A 121 -22.70 -7.08 -15.93
N GLY A 122 -23.30 -8.27 -16.10
CA GLY A 122 -24.14 -8.62 -17.23
C GLY A 122 -25.37 -7.71 -17.36
N LEU A 123 -26.05 -7.42 -16.25
CA LEU A 123 -27.19 -6.50 -16.20
C LEU A 123 -26.78 -5.07 -16.55
N LEU A 124 -25.65 -4.58 -16.02
CA LEU A 124 -25.11 -3.26 -16.35
C LEU A 124 -24.82 -3.14 -17.87
N MET A 125 -24.25 -4.17 -18.48
CA MET A 125 -23.98 -4.20 -19.93
C MET A 125 -25.27 -4.29 -20.75
N ALA A 126 -26.27 -5.05 -20.30
CA ALA A 126 -27.60 -5.12 -20.92
C ALA A 126 -28.34 -3.77 -20.88
N LEU A 127 -28.09 -2.96 -19.83
CA LEU A 127 -28.58 -1.59 -19.71
C LEU A 127 -27.76 -0.56 -20.53
N GLY A 128 -26.82 -1.01 -21.36
CA GLY A 128 -26.06 -0.17 -22.29
C GLY A 128 -24.69 0.31 -21.79
N GLN A 129 -24.18 -0.21 -20.66
CA GLN A 129 -22.78 0.07 -20.28
C GLN A 129 -21.82 -0.57 -21.29
N THR A 130 -20.89 0.22 -21.81
CA THR A 130 -19.84 -0.30 -22.69
C THR A 130 -18.79 -1.09 -21.89
N PRO A 131 -18.19 -2.14 -22.47
CA PRO A 131 -17.10 -2.89 -21.84
C PRO A 131 -15.94 -2.00 -21.36
N LYS A 132 -15.67 -0.91 -22.07
CA LYS A 132 -14.65 0.08 -21.68
C LYS A 132 -14.99 0.80 -20.38
N ARG A 133 -16.26 1.13 -20.14
CA ARG A 133 -16.72 1.75 -18.88
C ARG A 133 -16.65 0.77 -17.72
N VAL A 134 -17.04 -0.49 -17.94
CA VAL A 134 -16.92 -1.57 -16.93
C VAL A 134 -15.47 -1.79 -16.53
N ARG A 135 -14.54 -1.88 -17.50
CA ARG A 135 -13.09 -2.00 -17.22
C ARG A 135 -12.57 -0.83 -16.39
N ARG A 136 -12.94 0.41 -16.75
CA ARG A 136 -12.53 1.61 -16.01
C ARG A 136 -13.06 1.61 -14.58
N MET A 137 -14.27 1.12 -14.37
CA MET A 137 -14.88 0.99 -13.05
C MET A 137 -14.10 0.02 -12.17
N ILE A 138 -13.78 -1.18 -12.67
CA ILE A 138 -13.03 -2.21 -11.93
C ILE A 138 -11.63 -1.71 -11.57
N THR A 139 -10.92 -1.10 -12.52
CA THR A 139 -9.59 -0.51 -12.25
C THR A 139 -9.67 0.63 -11.23
N ALA A 140 -10.71 1.46 -11.28
CA ALA A 140 -10.91 2.52 -10.30
C ALA A 140 -11.19 1.98 -8.89
N GLU A 141 -11.97 0.90 -8.76
CA GLU A 141 -12.23 0.21 -7.49
C GLU A 141 -10.92 -0.29 -6.87
N GLY A 142 -10.08 -0.98 -7.65
CA GLY A 142 -8.75 -1.43 -7.21
C GLY A 142 -7.86 -0.27 -6.74
N LEU A 143 -7.77 0.80 -7.54
CA LEU A 143 -6.97 1.99 -7.19
C LEU A 143 -7.44 2.65 -5.89
N GLN A 144 -8.75 2.74 -5.66
CA GLN A 144 -9.29 3.35 -4.44
C GLN A 144 -9.02 2.51 -3.19
N LEU A 145 -9.09 1.18 -3.30
CA LEU A 145 -8.68 0.27 -2.23
C LEU A 145 -7.19 0.48 -1.89
N SER A 146 -6.35 0.62 -2.91
CA SER A 146 -4.91 0.83 -2.73
C SER A 146 -4.55 2.19 -2.15
N LEU A 147 -5.22 3.24 -2.60
CA LEU A 147 -5.10 4.58 -2.01
C LEU A 147 -5.49 4.58 -0.54
N THR A 148 -6.61 3.93 -0.21
CA THR A 148 -7.08 3.79 1.17
C THR A 148 -6.04 3.07 2.03
N ALA A 149 -5.46 1.98 1.51
CA ALA A 149 -4.39 1.26 2.20
C ALA A 149 -3.15 2.13 2.41
N CYS A 150 -2.70 2.87 1.39
CA CYS A 150 -1.53 3.76 1.50
C CYS A 150 -1.73 4.85 2.56
N LEU A 151 -2.92 5.47 2.58
CA LEU A 151 -3.26 6.54 3.53
C LEU A 151 -3.20 6.07 5.00
N VAL A 152 -3.50 4.80 5.25
CA VAL A 152 -3.42 4.21 6.60
C VAL A 152 -2.02 3.69 6.89
N ALA A 153 -1.43 2.98 5.93
CA ALA A 153 -0.18 2.26 6.12
C ALA A 153 1.05 3.16 6.23
N VAL A 154 1.09 4.29 5.51
CA VAL A 154 2.25 5.21 5.56
C VAL A 154 2.37 5.87 6.94
N PRO A 155 1.33 6.49 7.53
CA PRO A 155 1.43 7.03 8.88
C PRO A 155 1.72 5.97 9.94
N LEU A 156 1.10 4.79 9.84
CA LEU A 156 1.38 3.68 10.75
C LEU A 156 2.83 3.19 10.63
N GLY A 157 3.33 3.05 9.41
CA GLY A 157 4.70 2.65 9.15
C GLY A 157 5.69 3.67 9.73
N ILE A 158 5.50 4.96 9.46
CA ILE A 158 6.36 6.02 10.00
C ILE A 158 6.31 6.00 11.54
N GLY A 159 5.11 5.91 12.12
CA GLY A 159 4.93 5.89 13.58
C GLY A 159 5.60 4.69 14.25
N PHE A 160 5.35 3.47 13.74
CA PHE A 160 5.98 2.26 14.29
C PHE A 160 7.49 2.24 14.06
N GLY A 161 7.96 2.71 12.90
CA GLY A 161 9.40 2.79 12.61
C GLY A 161 10.10 3.78 13.52
N TRP A 162 9.46 4.92 13.80
CA TRP A 162 9.96 5.91 14.74
C TRP A 162 10.04 5.36 16.16
N VAL A 163 8.95 4.75 16.65
CA VAL A 163 8.93 4.14 17.99
C VAL A 163 9.98 3.04 18.09
N GLY A 164 10.15 2.22 17.06
CA GLY A 164 11.19 1.19 17.02
C GLY A 164 12.61 1.76 17.05
N ALA A 165 12.88 2.89 16.38
CA ALA A 165 14.16 3.56 16.48
C ALA A 165 14.36 4.20 17.87
N LEU A 166 13.32 4.82 18.42
CA LEU A 166 13.34 5.42 19.76
C LEU A 166 13.64 4.37 20.84
N THR A 167 13.01 3.20 20.81
CA THR A 167 13.26 2.16 21.84
C THR A 167 14.70 1.67 21.83
N LEU A 168 15.34 1.66 20.66
CA LEU A 168 16.72 1.21 20.50
C LEU A 168 17.76 2.28 20.86
N LEU A 169 17.51 3.56 20.54
CA LEU A 169 18.53 4.63 20.61
C LEU A 169 18.25 5.65 21.73
N SER A 170 17.02 5.73 22.24
CA SER A 170 16.67 6.66 23.33
C SER A 170 17.59 6.54 24.56
N PRO A 171 18.04 5.33 24.99
CA PRO A 171 18.98 5.22 26.11
C PRO A 171 20.34 5.90 25.88
N LEU A 172 20.76 6.05 24.61
CA LEU A 172 22.06 6.59 24.23
C LEU A 172 21.97 8.07 23.82
N LEU A 173 20.90 8.46 23.13
CA LEU A 173 20.79 9.74 22.42
C LEU A 173 19.61 10.61 22.89
N GLY A 174 18.78 10.12 23.81
CA GLY A 174 17.57 10.82 24.25
C GLY A 174 16.45 10.82 23.19
N LEU A 175 15.49 11.73 23.34
CA LEU A 175 14.35 11.84 22.43
C LEU A 175 14.74 12.59 21.14
N PHE A 176 14.42 12.00 20.00
CA PHE A 176 14.67 12.60 18.68
C PHE A 176 13.48 12.42 17.74
N ALA A 177 13.39 13.31 16.75
CA ALA A 177 12.37 13.27 15.70
C ALA A 177 12.65 12.14 14.67
N PRO A 178 11.61 11.57 14.03
CA PRO A 178 11.79 10.56 13.00
C PRO A 178 12.42 11.17 11.74
N SER A 179 13.31 10.41 11.11
CA SER A 179 13.80 10.73 9.77
C SER A 179 12.95 9.96 8.77
N VAL A 180 12.12 10.68 8.00
CA VAL A 180 11.16 10.08 7.09
C VAL A 180 11.83 9.75 5.74
N PRO A 181 11.80 8.48 5.28
CA PRO A 181 12.43 8.07 4.04
C PRO A 181 11.53 8.40 2.83
N TRP A 182 11.43 9.67 2.46
CA TRP A 182 10.52 10.15 1.40
C TRP A 182 10.66 9.40 0.08
N VAL A 183 11.90 9.06 -0.32
CA VAL A 183 12.17 8.29 -1.55
C VAL A 183 11.49 6.92 -1.48
N VAL A 184 11.61 6.20 -0.36
CA VAL A 184 10.99 4.88 -0.18
C VAL A 184 9.46 5.00 -0.13
N VAL A 185 8.94 6.00 0.60
CA VAL A 185 7.50 6.25 0.69
C VAL A 185 6.90 6.51 -0.69
N ILE A 186 7.50 7.41 -1.48
CA ILE A 186 7.04 7.73 -2.84
C ILE A 186 7.15 6.48 -3.74
N ALA A 187 8.27 5.75 -3.68
CA ALA A 187 8.47 4.56 -4.49
C ALA A 187 7.44 3.46 -4.18
N VAL A 188 7.13 3.23 -2.91
CA VAL A 188 6.17 2.19 -2.48
C VAL A 188 4.74 2.57 -2.84
N VAL A 189 4.35 3.83 -2.67
CA VAL A 189 3.03 4.32 -3.05
C VAL A 189 2.86 4.26 -4.56
N ALA A 190 3.81 4.82 -5.32
CA ALA A 190 3.77 4.78 -6.78
C ALA A 190 3.81 3.34 -7.32
N GLY A 191 4.71 2.51 -6.78
CA GLY A 191 4.84 1.10 -7.14
C GLY A 191 3.58 0.30 -6.85
N THR A 192 2.95 0.51 -5.71
CA THR A 192 1.66 -0.12 -5.36
C THR A 192 0.56 0.28 -6.34
N LEU A 193 0.40 1.58 -6.60
CA LEU A 193 -0.65 2.07 -7.50
C LEU A 193 -0.44 1.55 -8.92
N LEU A 194 0.81 1.52 -9.39
CA LEU A 194 1.16 0.97 -10.69
C LEU A 194 0.90 -0.54 -10.75
N ALA A 195 1.32 -1.29 -9.72
CA ALA A 195 1.12 -2.73 -9.66
C ALA A 195 -0.37 -3.10 -9.67
N VAL A 196 -1.20 -2.38 -8.90
CA VAL A 196 -2.65 -2.59 -8.88
C VAL A 196 -3.30 -2.19 -10.20
N PHE A 197 -2.85 -1.08 -10.81
CA PHE A 197 -3.32 -0.69 -12.14
C PHE A 197 -3.04 -1.77 -13.17
N VAL A 198 -1.83 -2.35 -13.19
CA VAL A 198 -1.44 -3.43 -14.09
C VAL A 198 -2.21 -4.72 -13.77
N ALA A 199 -2.25 -5.14 -12.50
CA ALA A 199 -2.91 -6.37 -12.05
C ALA A 199 -4.42 -6.33 -12.29
N SER A 200 -5.06 -5.16 -12.23
CA SER A 200 -6.49 -5.01 -12.48
C SER A 200 -6.90 -5.28 -13.94
N ARG A 201 -5.96 -5.30 -14.89
CA ARG A 201 -6.28 -5.47 -16.31
C ARG A 201 -6.83 -6.84 -16.64
N GLU A 202 -6.32 -7.89 -16.00
CA GLU A 202 -6.75 -9.26 -16.21
C GLU A 202 -8.20 -9.52 -15.70
N PRO A 203 -8.55 -9.22 -14.44
CA PRO A 203 -9.93 -9.34 -13.97
C PRO A 203 -10.88 -8.40 -14.71
N ALA A 204 -10.43 -7.19 -15.08
CA ALA A 204 -11.25 -6.27 -15.88
C ALA A 204 -11.54 -6.82 -17.29
N ARG A 205 -10.59 -7.54 -17.91
CA ARG A 205 -10.82 -8.24 -19.18
C ARG A 205 -11.80 -9.40 -18.99
N ALA A 206 -11.56 -10.26 -18.00
CA ALA A 206 -12.40 -11.41 -17.69
C ALA A 206 -13.87 -11.03 -17.40
N ALA A 207 -14.08 -9.92 -16.70
CA ALA A 207 -15.42 -9.40 -16.43
C ALA A 207 -16.20 -8.97 -17.69
N THR A 208 -15.49 -8.59 -18.76
CA THR A 208 -16.08 -8.11 -20.02
C THR A 208 -16.13 -9.16 -21.12
N SER A 209 -15.50 -10.31 -20.93
CA SER A 209 -15.50 -11.39 -21.92
C SER A 209 -16.70 -12.32 -21.80
N ILE A 210 -17.49 -12.20 -20.72
CA ILE A 210 -18.71 -12.99 -20.51
C ILE A 210 -19.85 -12.26 -21.21
N SER A 211 -20.55 -12.95 -22.12
CA SER A 211 -21.65 -12.32 -22.86
C SER A 211 -22.83 -12.02 -21.91
N PRO A 212 -23.62 -10.97 -22.16
CA PRO A 212 -24.77 -10.63 -21.32
C PRO A 212 -25.81 -11.77 -21.24
N VAL A 213 -25.94 -12.56 -22.31
CA VAL A 213 -26.86 -13.71 -22.39
C VAL A 213 -26.33 -14.86 -21.52
N GLU A 214 -25.05 -15.24 -21.66
CA GLU A 214 -24.42 -16.27 -20.80
C GLU A 214 -24.41 -15.86 -19.32
N ALA A 215 -24.26 -14.57 -19.02
CA ALA A 215 -24.32 -14.07 -17.65
C ALA A 215 -25.70 -14.22 -17.01
N LEU A 216 -26.78 -14.24 -17.81
CA LEU A 216 -28.16 -14.43 -17.36
C LEU A 216 -28.57 -15.92 -17.34
N GLU A 217 -27.95 -16.76 -18.18
CA GLU A 217 -28.23 -18.19 -18.29
C GLU A 217 -27.47 -19.08 -17.27
N ALA A 218 -26.50 -18.55 -16.51
CA ALA A 218 -25.70 -19.31 -15.54
C ALA A 218 -26.44 -19.77 -14.25
N VAL A 219 -27.74 -20.08 -14.36
CA VAL A 219 -28.64 -20.61 -13.31
C VAL A 219 -28.79 -22.12 -13.47
#